data_AF-K1JCF3-F1
#
_entry.id   AF-K1JCF3-F1
#
_cell.length_a   1.000
_cell.length_b   1.000
_cell.length_c   1.000
_cell.angle_alpha   90.00
_cell.angle_beta   90.00
_cell.angle_gamma   90.00
#
_symmetry.space_group_name_H-M   'P 1'
#
loop_
_entity.id
_entity.type
_entity.pdbx_description
1 polymer ?
#
loop_
_entity_poly.entity_id
_entity_poly.type
_entity_poly.pdbx_seq_one_letter_code
_entity_poly.pdbx_strand_id
1 'polypeptide(L)'
;MVFAILVLLFGVLSSIFLYPAHTSYFTYHLVFTAILGFLSSIVLDWAIKEESISFLPKEDRRKKDKDVKNFFWFFISSGYILSKIFKDSICYRERNSDVVACGDINCKCEKAAKAAFISNANRLNLVVSGILLLIITIASFNMDVVKINFIWQSFSFFIFFRVTSRSIEIIYAFTMDVLKGESKSSSSLDKYDRIGLALKSYVENILNYSLVYYVFSNENGVGSAVLNSIGTATISKVHNSNCNLEQLFVYGQVLTSLCLVVLSLAMYISRKK
;
A
#
# COMPACT_ATOMS: atom_id res chain seq x y z
N MET A 1 -1.62 -16.65 -8.13
CA MET A 1 -1.35 -15.43 -7.32
C MET A 1 -1.29 -15.72 -5.82
N VAL A 2 -2.31 -16.32 -5.20
CA VAL A 2 -2.32 -16.68 -3.75
C VAL A 2 -1.20 -17.67 -3.37
N PHE A 3 -0.93 -18.67 -4.20
CA PHE A 3 0.14 -19.64 -3.97
C PHE A 3 1.54 -19.01 -3.98
N ALA A 4 1.79 -18.05 -4.89
CA ALA A 4 3.08 -17.36 -4.96
C ALA A 4 3.32 -16.47 -3.73
N ILE A 5 2.27 -15.81 -3.22
CA ILE A 5 2.33 -15.00 -1.99
C ILE A 5 2.60 -15.88 -0.77
N LEU A 6 1.98 -17.07 -0.69
CA LEU A 6 2.20 -18.02 0.40
C LEU A 6 3.61 -18.63 0.39
N VAL A 7 4.14 -18.96 -0.79
CA VAL A 7 5.52 -19.47 -0.95
C VAL A 7 6.54 -18.39 -0.56
N LEU A 8 6.28 -17.12 -0.89
CA LEU A 8 7.12 -16.00 -0.48
C LEU A 8 7.08 -15.76 1.03
N LEU A 9 5.90 -15.80 1.65
CA LEU A 9 5.75 -15.66 3.10
C LEU A 9 6.41 -16.81 3.85
N PHE A 10 6.27 -18.04 3.35
CA PHE A 10 6.91 -19.22 3.94
C PHE A 10 8.44 -19.18 3.80
N GLY A 11 8.95 -18.70 2.65
CA GLY A 11 10.38 -18.46 2.45
C GLY A 11 10.94 -17.45 3.46
N VAL A 12 10.25 -16.33 3.68
CA VAL A 12 10.64 -15.29 4.64
C VAL A 12 10.55 -15.77 6.09
N LEU A 13 9.53 -16.55 6.44
CA LEU A 13 9.42 -17.11 7.80
C LEU A 13 10.49 -18.18 8.04
N SER A 14 10.72 -19.07 7.08
CA SER A 14 11.71 -20.16 7.23
C SER A 14 13.15 -19.66 7.39
N SER A 15 13.53 -18.56 6.73
CA SER A 15 14.87 -17.97 6.87
C SER A 15 15.11 -17.31 8.24
N ILE A 16 14.05 -16.89 8.93
CA ILE A 16 14.11 -16.31 10.28
C ILE A 16 14.28 -17.43 11.35
N PHE A 17 13.75 -18.63 11.09
CA PHE A 17 13.73 -19.72 12.09
C PHE A 17 14.88 -20.74 11.99
N LEU A 18 15.67 -20.74 10.90
CA LEU A 18 16.67 -21.80 10.62
C LEU A 18 18.08 -21.56 11.19
N TYR A 19 18.31 -20.57 12.05
CA TYR A 19 19.62 -20.33 12.69
C TYR A 19 19.60 -20.65 14.20
N PRO A 20 20.12 -21.80 14.66
CA PRO A 20 20.10 -22.14 16.08
C PRO A 20 21.44 -21.84 16.79
N ALA A 21 21.31 -21.48 18.08
CA ALA A 21 22.12 -21.92 19.23
C ALA A 21 22.99 -20.90 20.02
N HIS A 22 23.15 -19.64 19.60
CA HIS A 22 23.71 -18.57 20.46
C HIS A 22 22.77 -17.35 20.60
N THR A 23 21.51 -17.52 20.22
CA THR A 23 20.69 -16.51 19.58
C THR A 23 19.46 -16.07 20.37
N SER A 24 19.29 -16.42 21.64
CA SER A 24 18.06 -16.04 22.36
C SER A 24 17.86 -14.51 22.41
N TYR A 25 18.86 -13.75 22.89
CA TYR A 25 18.79 -12.29 22.93
C TYR A 25 18.64 -11.66 21.54
N PHE A 26 19.41 -12.11 20.55
CA PHE A 26 19.34 -11.60 19.18
C PHE A 26 17.98 -11.88 18.52
N THR A 27 17.42 -13.09 18.72
CA THR A 27 16.11 -13.47 18.20
C THR A 27 14.99 -12.67 18.89
N TYR A 28 15.05 -12.43 20.21
CA TYR A 28 14.07 -11.57 20.88
C TYR A 28 14.12 -10.13 20.37
N HIS A 29 15.30 -9.57 20.16
CA HIS A 29 15.46 -8.23 19.58
C HIS A 29 14.92 -8.14 18.16
N LEU A 30 15.21 -9.13 17.32
CA LEU A 30 14.70 -9.19 15.95
C LEU A 30 13.17 -9.29 15.92
N VAL A 31 12.60 -10.17 16.74
CA VAL A 31 11.14 -10.35 16.83
C VAL A 31 10.48 -9.07 17.34
N PHE A 32 11.04 -8.43 18.36
CA PHE A 32 10.47 -7.20 18.93
C PHE A 32 10.54 -6.02 17.95
N THR A 33 11.67 -5.81 17.28
CA THR A 33 11.80 -4.78 16.22
C THR A 33 10.86 -5.04 15.05
N ALA A 34 10.65 -6.31 14.66
CA ALA A 34 9.68 -6.69 13.64
C ALA A 34 8.24 -6.38 14.04
N ILE A 35 7.84 -6.71 15.29
CA ILE A 35 6.52 -6.37 15.83
C ILE A 35 6.33 -4.86 15.86
N LEU A 36 7.31 -4.10 16.33
CA LEU A 36 7.25 -2.65 16.38
C LEU A 36 7.11 -2.03 14.98
N GLY A 37 7.88 -2.51 14.01
CA GLY A 37 7.78 -2.08 12.61
C GLY A 37 6.41 -2.39 12.00
N PHE A 38 5.88 -3.60 12.25
CA PHE A 38 4.55 -4.01 11.80
C PHE A 38 3.44 -3.13 12.39
N LEU A 39 3.43 -2.94 13.71
CA LEU A 39 2.44 -2.09 14.39
C LEU A 39 2.50 -0.64 13.90
N SER A 40 3.70 -0.10 13.70
CA SER A 40 3.89 1.25 13.16
C SER A 40 3.31 1.38 11.75
N SER A 41 3.46 0.35 10.92
CA SER A 41 2.86 0.31 9.57
C SER A 41 1.33 0.33 9.65
N ILE A 42 0.74 -0.46 10.55
CA ILE A 42 -0.73 -0.48 10.75
C ILE A 42 -1.24 0.88 11.22
N VAL A 43 -0.58 1.47 12.22
CA VAL A 43 -0.99 2.77 12.79
C VAL A 43 -0.98 3.85 11.71
N LEU A 44 0.06 3.86 10.87
CA LEU A 44 0.15 4.81 9.76
C LEU A 44 -0.94 4.57 8.71
N ASP A 45 -1.18 3.32 8.31
CA ASP A 45 -2.24 2.98 7.36
C ASP A 45 -3.62 3.40 7.91
N TRP A 46 -3.89 3.17 9.20
CA TRP A 46 -5.12 3.62 9.85
C TRP A 46 -5.20 5.14 9.83
N ALA A 47 -4.17 5.86 10.29
CA ALA A 47 -4.17 7.32 10.30
C ALA A 47 -4.48 7.91 8.92
N ILE A 48 -3.91 7.35 7.86
CA ILE A 48 -4.21 7.76 6.48
C ILE A 48 -5.68 7.54 6.13
N LYS A 49 -6.27 6.38 6.47
CA LYS A 49 -7.68 6.10 6.14
C LYS A 49 -8.66 6.92 6.99
N GLU A 50 -8.36 7.14 8.26
CA GLU A 50 -9.15 8.00 9.15
C GLU A 50 -9.19 9.42 8.62
N GLU A 51 -8.03 9.97 8.29
CA GLU A 51 -7.93 11.31 7.72
C GLU A 51 -8.59 11.38 6.34
N SER A 52 -8.54 10.31 5.55
CA SER A 52 -9.27 10.27 4.26
C SER A 52 -10.79 10.33 4.42
N ILE A 53 -11.34 9.77 5.51
CA ILE A 53 -12.77 9.85 5.84
C ILE A 53 -13.12 11.21 6.45
N SER A 54 -12.24 11.83 7.23
CA SER A 54 -12.52 13.10 7.90
C SER A 54 -12.82 14.24 6.90
N PHE A 55 -12.28 14.14 5.68
CA PHE A 55 -12.58 15.05 4.56
C PHE A 55 -13.94 14.85 3.89
N LEU A 56 -14.69 13.80 4.21
CA LEU A 56 -16.04 13.59 3.68
C LEU A 56 -17.06 14.45 4.43
N PRO A 57 -18.13 14.93 3.76
CA PRO A 57 -19.23 15.62 4.43
C PRO A 57 -19.74 14.78 5.62
N LYS A 58 -20.03 15.43 6.75
CA LYS A 58 -20.55 14.77 7.96
C LYS A 58 -21.90 14.11 7.68
N GLU A 59 -21.89 12.84 7.31
CA GLU A 59 -23.10 12.03 7.13
C GLU A 59 -23.07 10.78 8.01
N ASP A 60 -24.26 10.23 8.26
CA ASP A 60 -24.54 9.16 9.23
C ASP A 60 -23.60 7.95 9.05
N ARG A 61 -22.47 7.99 9.75
CA ARG A 61 -21.50 6.90 9.82
C ARG A 61 -22.12 5.77 10.65
N ARG A 62 -22.67 4.74 10.00
CA ARG A 62 -22.90 3.45 10.67
C ARG A 62 -21.93 2.41 10.18
N LYS A 63 -21.22 1.78 11.13
CA LYS A 63 -20.53 0.51 10.90
C LYS A 63 -21.57 -0.52 10.47
N LYS A 64 -21.55 -0.93 9.20
CA LYS A 64 -22.08 -2.25 8.85
C LYS A 64 -21.04 -3.25 9.34
N ASP A 65 -21.34 -3.94 10.44
CA ASP A 65 -20.56 -5.10 10.87
C ASP A 65 -20.76 -6.21 9.83
N LYS A 66 -19.95 -6.18 8.77
CA LYS A 66 -19.73 -7.35 7.94
C LYS A 66 -18.58 -8.11 8.57
N ASP A 67 -18.82 -9.38 8.87
CA ASP A 67 -17.79 -10.31 9.33
C ASP A 67 -16.53 -10.15 8.48
N VAL A 68 -15.46 -9.67 9.10
CA VAL A 68 -14.11 -9.74 8.53
C VAL A 68 -13.69 -11.21 8.62
N LYS A 69 -14.24 -12.08 7.76
CA LYS A 69 -14.04 -13.54 7.81
C LYS A 69 -12.58 -14.00 7.60
N ASN A 70 -11.64 -13.08 7.43
CA ASN A 70 -10.28 -13.34 7.01
C ASN A 70 -9.25 -12.58 7.88
N PHE A 71 -9.21 -12.88 9.18
CA PHE A 71 -8.20 -12.35 10.12
C PHE A 71 -6.76 -12.55 9.61
N PHE A 72 -6.48 -13.68 8.95
CA PHE A 72 -5.15 -13.97 8.39
C PHE A 72 -4.70 -12.97 7.32
N TRP A 73 -5.64 -12.42 6.53
CA TRP A 73 -5.31 -11.44 5.50
C TRP A 73 -4.89 -10.08 6.09
N PHE A 74 -5.19 -9.82 7.37
CA PHE A 74 -4.79 -8.60 8.06
C PHE A 74 -3.28 -8.52 8.25
N PHE A 75 -2.64 -9.66 8.53
CA PHE A 75 -1.19 -9.74 8.66
C PHE A 75 -0.45 -9.60 7.33
N ILE A 76 -1.12 -9.90 6.22
CA ILE A 76 -0.53 -9.84 4.87
C ILE A 76 -0.67 -8.44 4.26
N SER A 77 -1.83 -7.80 4.40
CA SER A 77 -2.08 -6.45 3.88
C SER A 77 -3.07 -5.70 4.77
N SER A 78 -2.54 -5.09 5.83
CA SER A 78 -3.28 -4.20 6.72
C SER A 78 -3.98 -3.08 5.94
N GLY A 79 -3.27 -2.49 4.98
CA GLY A 79 -3.76 -1.39 4.16
C GLY A 79 -4.99 -1.77 3.34
N TYR A 80 -5.01 -2.96 2.73
CA TYR A 80 -6.17 -3.48 2.02
C TYR A 80 -7.38 -3.66 2.92
N ILE A 81 -7.20 -4.32 4.08
CA ILE A 81 -8.31 -4.58 4.99
C ILE A 81 -8.87 -3.28 5.56
N LEU A 82 -8.00 -2.35 5.98
CA LEU A 82 -8.42 -1.04 6.45
C LEU A 82 -9.17 -0.28 5.34
N SER A 83 -8.65 -0.26 4.11
CA SER A 83 -9.33 0.34 2.96
C SER A 83 -10.73 -0.25 2.75
N LYS A 84 -10.91 -1.56 2.96
CA LYS A 84 -12.20 -2.23 2.87
C LYS A 84 -13.15 -1.85 4.01
N ILE A 85 -12.69 -1.89 5.26
CA ILE A 85 -13.49 -1.53 6.45
C ILE A 85 -14.00 -0.08 6.32
N PHE A 86 -13.10 0.84 5.97
CA PHE A 86 -13.42 2.24 5.82
C PHE A 86 -14.39 2.47 4.64
N LYS A 87 -14.21 1.80 3.50
CA LYS A 87 -15.17 1.87 2.37
C LYS A 87 -16.54 1.31 2.71
N ASP A 88 -16.61 0.22 3.47
CA ASP A 88 -17.87 -0.41 3.88
C ASP A 88 -18.62 0.43 4.93
N SER A 89 -17.93 1.33 5.63
CA SER A 89 -18.54 2.30 6.57
C SER A 89 -19.25 3.48 5.88
N ILE A 90 -18.99 3.70 4.59
CA ILE A 90 -19.62 4.76 3.80
C ILE A 90 -20.94 4.21 3.25
N CYS A 91 -22.06 4.53 3.92
CA CYS A 91 -23.41 4.21 3.48
C CYS A 91 -24.33 5.42 3.70
N TYR A 92 -25.11 5.79 2.68
CA TYR A 92 -26.12 6.85 2.77
C TYR A 92 -27.48 6.25 3.10
N ARG A 93 -28.17 6.79 4.12
CA ARG A 93 -29.52 6.37 4.47
C ARG A 93 -30.55 7.03 3.54
N GLU A 94 -31.51 6.24 3.04
CA GLU A 94 -32.81 6.75 2.57
C GLU A 94 -33.54 7.42 3.74
N ARG A 95 -33.56 8.76 3.73
CA ARG A 95 -34.33 9.55 4.70
C ARG A 95 -35.82 9.41 4.35
N ASN A 96 -36.50 8.54 5.08
CA ASN A 96 -37.95 8.28 5.12
C ASN A 96 -38.61 7.66 3.87
N SER A 97 -39.29 6.55 4.15
CA SER A 97 -39.90 5.57 3.26
C SER A 97 -41.20 6.01 2.57
N ASP A 98 -41.38 7.29 2.21
CA ASP A 98 -42.61 7.76 1.55
C ASP A 98 -42.40 8.42 0.18
N VAL A 99 -41.17 8.47 -0.34
CA VAL A 99 -40.91 8.95 -1.71
C VAL A 99 -40.05 7.94 -2.46
N VAL A 100 -40.73 7.01 -3.14
CA VAL A 100 -40.21 5.90 -3.97
C VAL A 100 -39.43 6.38 -5.22
N ALA A 101 -39.03 7.66 -5.30
CA ALA A 101 -38.40 8.24 -6.50
C ALA A 101 -36.88 8.50 -6.39
N CYS A 102 -36.24 8.31 -5.23
CA CYS A 102 -34.87 8.82 -4.98
C CYS A 102 -33.77 7.77 -4.73
N GLY A 103 -33.98 6.49 -5.07
CA GLY A 103 -32.95 5.46 -4.92
C GLY A 103 -31.65 5.76 -5.70
N ASP A 104 -31.76 6.44 -6.84
CA ASP A 104 -30.62 6.79 -7.70
C ASP A 104 -29.73 7.91 -7.13
N ILE A 105 -30.30 8.87 -6.41
CA ILE A 105 -29.54 10.03 -5.89
C ILE A 105 -28.62 9.57 -4.76
N ASN A 106 -29.13 8.75 -3.83
CA ASN A 106 -28.34 8.19 -2.72
C ASN A 106 -27.22 7.27 -3.23
N CYS A 107 -27.49 6.46 -4.26
CA CYS A 107 -26.49 5.61 -4.91
C CYS A 107 -25.37 6.45 -5.58
N LYS A 108 -25.72 7.57 -6.22
CA LYS A 108 -24.75 8.50 -6.80
C LYS A 108 -23.90 9.19 -5.72
N CYS A 109 -24.51 9.66 -4.64
CA CYS A 109 -23.79 10.27 -3.51
C CYS A 109 -22.84 9.28 -2.83
N GLU A 110 -23.25 8.03 -2.60
CA GLU A 110 -22.37 7.00 -2.02
C GLU A 110 -21.17 6.69 -2.93
N LYS A 111 -21.41 6.56 -4.24
CA LYS A 111 -20.34 6.36 -5.23
C LYS A 111 -19.37 7.56 -5.30
N ALA A 112 -19.88 8.77 -5.15
CA ALA A 112 -19.08 10.00 -5.08
C ALA A 112 -18.25 10.10 -3.80
N ALA A 113 -18.83 9.78 -2.64
CA ALA A 113 -18.10 9.74 -1.37
C ALA A 113 -16.99 8.67 -1.39
N LYS A 114 -17.27 7.48 -1.94
CA LYS A 114 -16.24 6.44 -2.14
C LYS A 114 -15.14 6.89 -3.10
N ALA A 115 -15.48 7.61 -4.17
CA ALA A 115 -14.50 8.19 -5.09
C ALA A 115 -13.59 9.21 -4.38
N ALA A 116 -14.18 10.13 -3.61
CA ALA A 116 -13.45 11.12 -2.82
C ALA A 116 -12.52 10.46 -1.79
N PHE A 117 -13.01 9.46 -1.05
CA PHE A 117 -12.19 8.68 -0.12
C PHE A 117 -10.99 8.03 -0.81
N ILE A 118 -11.20 7.37 -1.95
CA ILE A 118 -10.12 6.71 -2.71
C ILE A 118 -9.09 7.75 -3.17
N SER A 119 -9.54 8.88 -3.69
CA SER A 119 -8.66 9.95 -4.19
C SER A 119 -7.82 10.57 -3.06
N ASN A 120 -8.45 10.86 -1.92
CA ASN A 120 -7.77 11.42 -0.75
C ASN A 120 -6.79 10.41 -0.14
N ALA A 121 -7.18 9.15 0.00
CA ALA A 121 -6.30 8.11 0.51
C ALA A 121 -5.06 7.89 -0.37
N ASN A 122 -5.22 7.95 -1.69
CA ASN A 122 -4.09 7.84 -2.62
C ASN A 122 -3.18 9.08 -2.53
N ARG A 123 -3.76 10.28 -2.44
CA ARG A 123 -3.00 11.52 -2.24
C ARG A 123 -2.21 11.51 -0.93
N LEU A 124 -2.83 11.13 0.18
CA LEU A 124 -2.16 11.07 1.49
C LEU A 124 -1.05 10.02 1.49
N ASN A 125 -1.25 8.85 0.87
CA ASN A 125 -0.18 7.87 0.73
C ASN A 125 1.02 8.40 -0.05
N LEU A 126 0.79 9.12 -1.15
CA LEU A 126 1.85 9.79 -1.89
C LEU A 126 2.60 10.81 -1.03
N VAL A 127 1.88 11.68 -0.31
CA VAL A 127 2.47 12.67 0.60
C VAL A 127 3.30 12.01 1.69
N VAL A 128 2.75 11.00 2.36
CA VAL A 128 3.45 10.24 3.41
C VAL A 128 4.71 9.57 2.86
N SER A 129 4.66 8.98 1.66
CA SER A 129 5.84 8.37 1.02
C SER A 129 6.93 9.40 0.74
N GLY A 130 6.54 10.61 0.31
CA GLY A 130 7.47 11.74 0.15
C GLY A 130 8.07 12.22 1.48
N ILE A 131 7.27 12.31 2.55
CA ILE A 131 7.74 12.67 3.89
C ILE A 131 8.72 11.62 4.42
N LEU A 132 8.44 10.34 4.25
CA LEU A 132 9.35 9.26 4.66
C LEU A 132 10.70 9.34 3.94
N LEU A 133 10.69 9.64 2.64
CA LEU A 133 11.91 9.87 1.87
C LEU A 133 12.67 11.13 2.31
N LEU A 134 11.96 12.19 2.71
CA LEU A 134 12.59 13.38 3.27
C LEU A 134 13.27 13.06 4.62
N ILE A 135 12.57 12.33 5.50
CA ILE A 135 13.11 11.91 6.80
C ILE A 135 14.38 11.07 6.60
N ILE A 136 14.38 10.10 5.68
CA ILE A 136 15.55 9.25 5.43
C ILE A 136 16.71 10.06 4.84
N THR A 137 16.41 11.07 4.02
CA THR A 137 17.42 11.98 3.47
C THR A 137 18.08 12.79 4.58
N ILE A 138 17.30 13.39 5.48
CA ILE A 138 17.83 14.15 6.63
C ILE A 138 18.62 13.23 7.56
N ALA A 139 18.12 12.02 7.82
CA ALA A 139 18.83 11.02 8.61
C ALA A 139 20.17 10.64 7.96
N SER A 140 20.21 10.46 6.63
CA SER A 140 21.42 10.04 5.91
C SER A 140 22.62 10.97 6.09
N PHE A 141 22.39 12.26 6.33
CA PHE A 141 23.46 13.23 6.60
C PHE A 141 24.10 13.10 7.99
N ASN A 142 23.44 12.41 8.93
CA ASN A 142 23.84 12.35 10.34
C ASN A 142 24.22 10.93 10.80
N MET A 143 24.21 9.93 9.89
CA MET A 143 24.18 8.51 10.26
C MET A 143 25.43 7.73 9.79
N ASP A 144 26.62 8.12 10.25
CA ASP A 144 27.81 7.25 10.16
C ASP A 144 27.88 6.19 11.29
N VAL A 145 27.02 6.27 12.31
CA VAL A 145 27.17 5.48 13.57
C VAL A 145 25.98 4.54 13.90
N VAL A 146 24.89 4.52 13.11
CA VAL A 146 23.58 4.05 13.64
C VAL A 146 22.97 2.85 12.89
N LYS A 147 23.62 2.27 11.88
CA LYS A 147 23.04 1.18 11.07
C LYS A 147 22.75 -0.12 11.84
N ILE A 148 23.32 -0.31 13.04
CA ILE A 148 23.09 -1.48 13.91
C ILE A 148 22.07 -1.17 15.04
N ASN A 149 21.57 0.07 15.13
CA ASN A 149 20.71 0.48 16.23
C ASN A 149 19.29 -0.09 16.10
N PHE A 150 18.69 -0.39 17.24
CA PHE A 150 17.32 -0.88 17.43
C PHE A 150 16.27 -0.12 16.58
N ILE A 151 16.43 1.21 16.50
CA ILE A 151 15.55 2.11 15.74
C ILE A 151 15.64 1.83 14.23
N TRP A 152 16.86 1.62 13.70
CA TRP A 152 17.08 1.36 12.28
C TRP A 152 16.50 0.02 11.86
N GLN A 153 16.65 -1.01 12.69
CA GLN A 153 16.04 -2.32 12.45
C GLN A 153 14.50 -2.24 12.45
N SER A 154 13.91 -1.55 13.44
CA SER A 154 12.47 -1.35 13.51
C SER A 154 11.93 -0.58 12.29
N PHE A 155 12.67 0.44 11.84
CA PHE A 155 12.35 1.22 10.65
C PHE A 155 12.45 0.39 9.36
N SER A 156 13.42 -0.52 9.27
CA SER A 156 13.56 -1.45 8.15
C SER A 156 12.37 -2.39 8.03
N PHE A 157 11.91 -2.97 9.15
CA PHE A 157 10.69 -3.77 9.19
C PHE A 157 9.43 -2.95 8.87
N PHE A 158 9.35 -1.72 9.37
CA PHE A 158 8.27 -0.80 9.01
C PHE A 158 8.19 -0.59 7.48
N ILE A 159 9.31 -0.32 6.81
CA ILE A 159 9.36 -0.19 5.35
C ILE A 159 8.94 -1.50 4.68
N PHE A 160 9.46 -2.64 5.15
CA PHE A 160 9.10 -3.95 4.61
C PHE A 160 7.59 -4.18 4.60
N PHE A 161 6.93 -3.98 5.74
CA PHE A 161 5.48 -4.20 5.85
C PHE A 161 4.68 -3.17 5.07
N ARG A 162 5.08 -1.89 5.11
CA ARG A 162 4.40 -0.81 4.41
C ARG A 162 4.42 -1.02 2.89
N VAL A 163 5.60 -1.28 2.32
CA VAL A 163 5.76 -1.46 0.87
C VAL A 163 4.98 -2.68 0.40
N THR A 164 5.08 -3.81 1.12
CA THR A 164 4.36 -5.04 0.78
C THR A 164 2.84 -4.84 0.85
N SER A 165 2.34 -4.28 1.96
CA SER A 165 0.92 -4.00 2.17
C SER A 165 0.37 -3.09 1.07
N ARG A 166 1.13 -2.06 0.70
CA ARG A 166 0.72 -1.06 -0.29
C ARG A 166 0.76 -1.60 -1.72
N SER A 167 1.79 -2.35 -2.11
CA SER A 167 1.85 -3.05 -3.39
C SER A 167 0.62 -3.97 -3.58
N ILE A 168 0.25 -4.73 -2.55
CA ILE A 168 -0.93 -5.61 -2.59
C ILE A 168 -2.22 -4.78 -2.73
N GLU A 169 -2.38 -3.70 -1.96
CA GLU A 169 -3.55 -2.82 -2.06
C GLU A 169 -3.70 -2.25 -3.48
N ILE A 170 -2.60 -1.77 -4.07
CA ILE A 170 -2.57 -1.23 -5.44
C ILE A 170 -2.96 -2.30 -6.46
N ILE A 171 -2.25 -3.43 -6.48
CA ILE A 171 -2.50 -4.52 -7.44
C ILE A 171 -3.96 -4.98 -7.36
N TYR A 172 -4.48 -5.17 -6.14
CA TYR A 172 -5.87 -5.60 -5.96
C TYR A 172 -6.86 -4.54 -6.43
N ALA A 173 -6.66 -3.27 -6.06
CA ALA A 173 -7.57 -2.19 -6.43
C ALA A 173 -7.71 -2.05 -7.96
N PHE A 174 -6.58 -2.00 -8.67
CA PHE A 174 -6.56 -1.87 -10.12
C PHE A 174 -7.09 -3.13 -10.82
N THR A 175 -6.80 -4.32 -10.29
CA THR A 175 -7.33 -5.57 -10.85
C THR A 175 -8.84 -5.63 -10.74
N MET A 176 -9.39 -5.30 -9.57
CA MET A 176 -10.84 -5.28 -9.38
C MET A 176 -11.54 -4.19 -10.20
N ASP A 177 -10.87 -3.07 -10.43
CA ASP A 177 -11.39 -1.98 -11.27
C ASP A 177 -11.50 -2.36 -12.76
N VAL A 178 -10.56 -3.19 -13.25
CA VAL A 178 -10.64 -3.78 -14.59
C VAL A 178 -11.71 -4.88 -14.65
N LEU A 179 -11.69 -5.84 -13.71
CA LEU A 179 -12.58 -7.00 -13.75
C LEU A 179 -14.07 -6.66 -13.55
N LYS A 180 -14.39 -5.62 -12.76
CA LYS A 180 -15.79 -5.24 -12.51
C LYS A 180 -16.43 -4.45 -13.67
N GLY A 181 -15.65 -3.81 -14.53
CA GLY A 181 -16.16 -2.94 -15.60
C GLY A 181 -16.94 -1.70 -15.08
N GLU A 182 -17.52 -0.93 -16.00
CA GLU A 182 -18.24 0.32 -15.67
C GLU A 182 -19.58 0.08 -14.95
N SER A 183 -20.38 -0.86 -15.44
CA SER A 183 -21.75 -1.09 -14.96
C SER A 183 -21.81 -1.56 -13.49
N LYS A 184 -20.73 -2.16 -12.98
CA LYS A 184 -20.62 -2.66 -11.59
C LYS A 184 -19.58 -1.90 -10.76
N SER A 185 -19.16 -0.71 -11.20
CA SER A 185 -18.22 0.12 -10.44
C SER A 185 -18.82 0.58 -9.11
N SER A 186 -18.06 0.39 -8.03
CA SER A 186 -18.42 0.81 -6.67
C SER A 186 -18.11 2.27 -6.37
N SER A 187 -17.51 3.01 -7.31
CA SER A 187 -17.21 4.44 -7.20
C SER A 187 -17.57 5.18 -8.50
N SER A 188 -17.77 6.49 -8.40
CA SER A 188 -18.08 7.37 -9.54
C SER A 188 -16.84 7.89 -10.28
N LEU A 189 -15.66 7.30 -10.03
CA LEU A 189 -14.42 7.71 -10.68
C LEU A 189 -14.47 7.41 -12.19
N ASP A 190 -14.28 8.44 -12.99
CA ASP A 190 -14.14 8.34 -14.43
C ASP A 190 -12.79 7.73 -14.83
N LYS A 191 -12.63 7.32 -16.10
CA LYS A 191 -11.39 6.78 -16.65
C LYS A 191 -10.21 7.74 -16.48
N TYR A 192 -10.41 9.04 -16.67
CA TYR A 192 -9.33 10.03 -16.52
C TYR A 192 -8.90 10.17 -15.06
N ASP A 193 -9.86 10.18 -14.12
CA ASP A 193 -9.56 10.17 -12.69
C ASP A 193 -8.79 8.91 -12.29
N ARG A 194 -9.19 7.75 -12.81
CA ARG A 194 -8.50 6.47 -12.55
C ARG A 194 -7.08 6.44 -13.09
N ILE A 195 -6.84 7.02 -14.26
CA ILE A 195 -5.47 7.19 -14.79
C ILE A 195 -4.68 8.15 -13.90
N GLY A 196 -5.29 9.26 -13.48
CA GLY A 196 -4.68 10.18 -12.52
C GLY A 196 -4.31 9.49 -11.19
N LEU A 197 -5.16 8.59 -10.71
CA LEU A 197 -4.86 7.75 -9.55
C LEU A 197 -3.71 6.77 -9.81
N ALA A 198 -3.69 6.14 -10.99
CA ALA A 198 -2.61 5.23 -11.40
C ALA A 198 -1.26 5.95 -11.44
N LEU A 199 -1.22 7.15 -12.01
CA LEU A 199 -0.01 7.98 -12.07
C LEU A 199 0.48 8.36 -10.67
N LYS A 200 -0.42 8.78 -9.78
CA LYS A 200 -0.07 9.07 -8.38
C LYS A 200 0.47 7.83 -7.67
N SER A 201 -0.18 6.68 -7.83
CA SER A 201 0.28 5.41 -7.25
C SER A 201 1.59 4.90 -7.88
N TYR A 202 1.87 5.23 -9.14
CA TYR A 202 3.14 4.92 -9.80
C TYR A 202 4.29 5.74 -9.21
N VAL A 203 4.11 7.04 -9.03
CA VAL A 203 5.09 7.90 -8.34
C VAL A 203 5.27 7.45 -6.89
N GLU A 204 4.17 7.15 -6.20
CA GLU A 204 4.20 6.60 -4.84
C GLU A 204 5.01 5.29 -4.77
N ASN A 205 4.82 4.38 -5.73
CA ASN A 205 5.56 3.13 -5.83
C ASN A 205 7.08 3.41 -5.95
N ILE A 206 7.47 4.36 -6.80
CA ILE A 206 8.89 4.78 -6.93
C ILE A 206 9.42 5.28 -5.58
N LEU A 207 8.70 6.15 -4.88
CA LEU A 207 9.15 6.70 -3.60
C LEU A 207 9.29 5.61 -2.53
N ASN A 208 8.30 4.73 -2.42
CA ASN A 208 8.30 3.61 -1.47
C ASN A 208 9.47 2.64 -1.71
N TYR A 209 9.71 2.25 -2.97
CA TYR A 209 10.84 1.38 -3.28
C TYR A 209 12.19 2.10 -3.23
N SER A 210 12.24 3.43 -3.33
CA SER A 210 13.47 4.20 -3.04
C SER A 210 13.92 4.00 -1.60
N LEU A 211 12.99 3.91 -0.65
CA LEU A 211 13.29 3.57 0.74
C LEU A 211 13.86 2.15 0.85
N VAL A 212 13.31 1.20 0.08
CA VAL A 212 13.81 -0.18 0.05
C VAL A 212 15.24 -0.23 -0.45
N TYR A 213 15.56 0.41 -1.58
CA TYR A 213 16.94 0.44 -2.08
C TYR A 213 17.90 1.11 -1.09
N TYR A 214 17.48 2.18 -0.42
CA TYR A 214 18.35 2.82 0.57
C TYR A 214 18.63 1.92 1.78
N VAL A 215 17.60 1.22 2.28
CA VAL A 215 17.70 0.42 3.51
C VAL A 215 18.35 -0.93 3.27
N PHE A 216 18.03 -1.61 2.16
CA PHE A 216 18.41 -3.00 1.92
C PHE A 216 19.58 -3.16 0.95
N SER A 217 19.77 -2.23 -0.01
CA SER A 217 20.79 -2.37 -1.07
C SER A 217 22.15 -1.75 -0.74
N ASN A 218 22.34 -1.23 0.49
CA ASN A 218 23.57 -0.53 0.92
C ASN A 218 24.03 0.56 -0.07
N GLU A 219 23.09 1.21 -0.76
CA GLU A 219 23.38 2.24 -1.75
C GLU A 219 24.08 3.44 -1.11
N ASN A 220 25.06 4.01 -1.84
CA ASN A 220 25.79 5.20 -1.42
C ASN A 220 24.92 6.45 -1.63
N GLY A 221 23.92 6.62 -0.76
CA GLY A 221 23.09 7.82 -0.68
C GLY A 221 21.67 7.64 -1.23
N VAL A 222 20.77 8.50 -0.76
CA VAL A 222 19.34 8.47 -1.13
C VAL A 222 19.12 8.74 -2.63
N GLY A 223 19.96 9.58 -3.25
CA GLY A 223 19.87 9.87 -4.68
C GLY A 223 20.05 8.62 -5.56
N SER A 224 21.02 7.76 -5.24
CA SER A 224 21.24 6.50 -5.96
C SER A 224 20.04 5.56 -5.80
N ALA A 225 19.51 5.46 -4.57
CA ALA A 225 18.33 4.64 -4.27
C ALA A 225 17.09 5.09 -5.06
N VAL A 226 16.87 6.41 -5.22
CA VAL A 226 15.79 6.96 -6.06
C VAL A 226 16.00 6.63 -7.53
N LEU A 227 17.21 6.80 -8.07
CA LEU A 227 17.50 6.48 -9.47
C LEU A 227 17.34 4.99 -9.77
N ASN A 228 17.77 4.10 -8.87
CA ASN A 228 17.55 2.66 -9.01
C ASN A 228 16.06 2.31 -8.94
N SER A 229 15.30 2.97 -8.07
CA SER A 229 13.85 2.80 -8.03
C SER A 229 13.16 3.23 -9.32
N ILE A 230 13.55 4.39 -9.88
CA ILE A 230 13.03 4.84 -11.18
C ILE A 230 13.39 3.82 -12.27
N GLY A 231 14.67 3.43 -12.36
CA GLY A 231 15.16 2.49 -13.37
C GLY A 231 14.49 1.12 -13.30
N THR A 232 14.18 0.63 -12.10
CA THR A 232 13.47 -0.64 -11.90
C THR A 232 11.98 -0.49 -12.23
N ALA A 233 11.34 0.60 -11.81
CA ALA A 233 9.93 0.86 -12.13
C ALA A 233 9.67 0.99 -13.65
N THR A 234 10.62 1.55 -14.40
CA THR A 234 10.56 1.68 -15.85
C THR A 234 11.11 0.46 -16.60
N ILE A 235 11.64 -0.55 -15.88
CA ILE A 235 12.30 -1.74 -16.45
C ILE A 235 13.57 -1.37 -17.26
N SER A 236 14.02 -0.11 -17.20
CA SER A 236 15.22 0.36 -17.92
C SER A 236 16.51 -0.15 -17.29
N LYS A 237 16.49 -0.40 -15.98
CA LYS A 237 17.62 -0.94 -15.22
C LYS A 237 17.07 -1.74 -14.03
N VAL A 238 16.92 -3.06 -14.22
CA VAL A 238 16.55 -3.95 -13.13
C VAL A 238 17.78 -4.19 -12.26
N HIS A 239 17.73 -3.75 -11.01
CA HIS A 239 18.81 -4.00 -10.05
C HIS A 239 18.96 -5.51 -9.82
N ASN A 240 20.17 -6.04 -9.95
CA ASN A 240 20.45 -7.46 -9.70
C ASN A 240 21.23 -7.56 -8.39
N SER A 241 20.55 -8.00 -7.32
CA SER A 241 21.17 -8.15 -6.00
C SER A 241 21.48 -9.62 -5.71
N ASN A 242 22.59 -9.85 -5.01
CA ASN A 242 22.95 -11.16 -4.48
C ASN A 242 22.14 -11.53 -3.21
N CYS A 243 21.37 -10.58 -2.66
CA CYS A 243 20.50 -10.80 -1.51
C CYS A 243 19.08 -11.20 -1.96
N ASN A 244 18.64 -12.41 -1.58
CA ASN A 244 17.32 -12.93 -1.95
C ASN A 244 16.15 -12.00 -1.54
N LEU A 245 16.26 -11.36 -0.37
CA LEU A 245 15.20 -10.47 0.14
C LEU A 245 15.11 -9.18 -0.69
N GLU A 246 16.25 -8.64 -1.09
CA GLU A 246 16.30 -7.45 -1.94
C GLU A 246 15.79 -7.76 -3.35
N GLN A 247 16.21 -8.89 -3.91
CA GLN A 247 15.75 -9.36 -5.21
C GLN A 247 14.22 -9.57 -5.24
N LEU A 248 13.64 -10.05 -4.14
CA LEU A 248 12.19 -10.15 -3.99
C LEU A 248 11.51 -8.78 -4.12
N PHE A 249 12.07 -7.74 -3.49
CA PHE A 249 11.52 -6.40 -3.61
C PHE A 249 11.66 -5.82 -5.02
N VAL A 250 12.81 -6.03 -5.67
CA VAL A 250 13.00 -5.63 -7.08
C VAL A 250 11.88 -6.21 -7.95
N TYR A 251 11.61 -7.52 -7.84
CA TYR A 251 10.53 -8.14 -8.60
C TYR A 251 9.14 -7.69 -8.16
N GLY A 252 8.93 -7.44 -6.86
CA GLY A 252 7.70 -6.87 -6.34
C GLY A 252 7.40 -5.49 -6.93
N GLN A 253 8.42 -4.65 -7.08
CA GLN A 253 8.31 -3.34 -7.71
C GLN A 253 7.94 -3.47 -9.18
N VAL A 254 8.66 -4.31 -9.94
CA VAL A 254 8.41 -4.55 -11.36
C VAL A 254 6.97 -5.03 -11.56
N LEU A 255 6.51 -6.01 -10.77
CA LEU A 255 5.14 -6.52 -10.82
C LEU A 255 4.12 -5.41 -10.55
N THR A 256 4.32 -4.62 -9.49
CA THR A 256 3.41 -3.53 -9.13
C THR A 256 3.34 -2.47 -10.23
N SER A 257 4.49 -2.07 -10.78
CA SER A 257 4.57 -1.09 -11.88
C SER A 257 3.92 -1.61 -13.16
N LEU A 258 4.16 -2.87 -13.53
CA LEU A 258 3.51 -3.50 -14.68
C LEU A 258 2.00 -3.57 -14.49
N CYS A 259 1.50 -3.97 -13.32
CA CYS A 259 0.07 -3.95 -13.03
C CYS A 259 -0.50 -2.54 -13.18
N LEU A 260 0.17 -1.50 -12.67
CA LEU A 260 -0.29 -0.12 -12.81
C LEU A 260 -0.38 0.30 -14.28
N VAL A 261 0.66 0.07 -15.08
CA VAL A 261 0.70 0.49 -16.50
C VAL A 261 -0.30 -0.31 -17.33
N VAL A 262 -0.28 -1.64 -17.24
CA VAL A 262 -1.12 -2.51 -18.06
C VAL A 262 -2.60 -2.35 -17.69
N LEU A 263 -2.94 -2.33 -16.41
CA LEU A 263 -4.35 -2.22 -15.98
C LEU A 263 -4.89 -0.81 -16.19
N SER A 264 -4.07 0.24 -16.05
CA SER A 264 -4.50 1.60 -16.39
C SER A 264 -4.78 1.76 -17.89
N LEU A 265 -3.93 1.18 -18.75
CA LEU A 265 -4.17 1.14 -20.20
C LEU A 265 -5.42 0.32 -20.54
N ALA A 266 -5.59 -0.85 -19.94
CA ALA A 266 -6.79 -1.67 -20.13
C ALA A 266 -8.07 -0.93 -19.73
N MET A 267 -8.06 -0.20 -18.60
CA MET A 267 -9.19 0.65 -18.19
C MET A 267 -9.47 1.78 -19.18
N TYR A 268 -8.42 2.39 -19.75
CA TYR A 268 -8.58 3.46 -20.73
C TYR A 268 -9.26 2.96 -22.02
N ILE A 269 -8.87 1.78 -22.50
CA ILE A 269 -9.41 1.19 -23.73
C ILE A 269 -10.81 0.60 -23.52
N SER A 270 -11.05 -0.06 -22.39
CA SER A 270 -12.30 -0.82 -22.15
C SER A 270 -13.52 0.05 -21.86
N ARG A 271 -13.35 1.33 -21.50
CA ARG A 271 -14.42 2.19 -20.98
C ARG A 271 -14.90 3.18 -22.03
N LYS A 272 -16.21 3.12 -22.36
CA LYS A 272 -16.80 4.04 -23.36
C LYS A 272 -16.89 5.45 -22.76
N LYS A 273 -16.94 6.48 -23.63
CA LYS A 273 -17.07 7.88 -23.20
C LYS A 273 -18.38 8.12 -22.46
#